data_AF-A0A963P6C2-F1
#
_entry.id   AF-A0A963P6C2-F1
#
_cell.length_a   1.000
_cell.length_b   1.000
_cell.length_c   1.000
_cell.angle_alpha   90.00
_cell.angle_beta   90.00
_cell.angle_gamma   90.00
#
_symmetry.space_group_name_H-M   'P 1'
#
loop_
_entity.id
_entity.type
_entity.pdbx_description
1 polymer ?
#
loop_
_entity_poly.entity_id
_entity_poly.type
_entity_poly.pdbx_seq_one_letter_code
_entity_poly.pdbx_strand_id
1 'polypeptide(L)'
;MRRFICDALCTEFRVDEAAEGQCALEVATASPPDLLVTDLMLPRLGGDRLVAALRTIPPIRDIPVLVLSAKDDAMLRARLLAGAAQDYVTKPFSAQELRARVRNLVTMKRARDDLQRELLSQSNDLAELTRNLIDNRRALQASEHRWWAI
;
A
#
# COMPACT_ATOMS: atom_id res chain seq x y z
N MET A 1 1.37 -6.14 -24.96
CA MET A 1 0.63 -5.46 -23.88
C MET A 1 1.56 -4.77 -22.88
N ARG A 2 2.54 -5.46 -22.28
CA ARG A 2 3.52 -4.85 -21.35
C ARG A 2 4.14 -3.54 -21.83
N ARG A 3 4.67 -3.50 -23.06
CA ARG A 3 5.23 -2.27 -23.66
C ARG A 3 4.25 -1.11 -23.66
N PHE A 4 3.00 -1.34 -24.05
CA PHE A 4 1.95 -0.31 -24.04
C PHE A 4 1.68 0.24 -22.63
N ILE A 5 1.64 -0.63 -21.62
CA ILE A 5 1.44 -0.21 -20.22
C ILE A 5 2.61 0.65 -19.75
N CYS A 6 3.84 0.22 -20.02
CA CYS A 6 5.03 0.96 -19.64
C CYS A 6 5.08 2.31 -20.37
N ASP A 7 4.91 2.34 -21.69
CA ASP A 7 4.87 3.57 -22.49
C ASP A 7 3.79 4.54 -21.99
N ALA A 8 2.62 4.01 -21.58
CA ALA A 8 1.51 4.82 -21.09
C ALA A 8 1.74 5.38 -19.68
N LEU A 9 2.51 4.71 -18.83
CA LEU A 9 2.68 5.04 -17.41
C LEU A 9 4.03 5.71 -17.08
N CYS A 10 5.09 5.38 -17.80
CA CYS A 10 6.44 5.94 -17.59
C CYS A 10 6.50 7.46 -17.81
N THR A 11 5.49 8.06 -18.44
CA THR A 11 5.37 9.51 -18.57
C THR A 11 5.07 10.22 -17.25
N GLU A 12 4.46 9.53 -16.29
CA GLU A 12 4.00 10.11 -15.02
C GLU A 12 4.49 9.35 -13.77
N PHE A 13 4.92 8.10 -13.91
CA PHE A 13 5.27 7.21 -12.80
C PHE A 13 6.61 6.51 -13.04
N ARG A 14 7.31 6.16 -11.95
CA ARG A 14 8.40 5.19 -12.01
C ARG A 14 7.79 3.79 -12.13
N VAL A 15 8.13 3.08 -13.19
CA VAL A 15 7.57 1.75 -13.49
C VAL A 15 8.69 0.72 -13.41
N ASP A 16 8.53 -0.24 -12.49
CA ASP A 16 9.39 -1.42 -12.39
C ASP A 16 8.65 -2.61 -13.01
N GLU A 17 9.25 -3.27 -14.01
CA GLU A 17 8.64 -4.41 -14.71
C GLU A 17 9.04 -5.75 -14.05
N ALA A 18 8.06 -6.64 -13.90
CA ALA A 18 8.31 -8.05 -13.56
C ALA A 18 7.69 -8.96 -14.63
N ALA A 19 8.47 -9.90 -15.15
CA ALA A 19 8.02 -10.82 -16.19
C ALA A 19 7.14 -11.96 -15.65
N GLU A 20 7.22 -12.24 -14.35
CA GLU A 20 6.57 -13.36 -13.69
C GLU A 20 5.99 -12.94 -12.35
N GLY A 21 4.88 -13.56 -11.92
CA GLY A 21 4.24 -13.21 -10.65
C GLY A 21 5.16 -13.40 -9.43
N GLN A 22 6.01 -14.43 -9.43
CA GLN A 22 6.97 -14.64 -8.34
C GLN A 22 8.02 -13.52 -8.25
N CYS A 23 8.60 -13.15 -9.40
CA CYS A 23 9.52 -12.01 -9.49
C CYS A 23 8.84 -10.71 -9.06
N ALA A 24 7.55 -10.53 -9.38
CA ALA A 24 6.78 -9.35 -8.94
C ALA A 24 6.67 -9.27 -7.41
N LEU A 25 6.44 -10.40 -6.71
CA LEU A 25 6.41 -10.43 -5.25
C LEU A 25 7.77 -10.12 -4.63
N GLU A 26 8.85 -10.64 -5.20
CA GLU A 26 10.21 -10.39 -4.73
C GLU A 26 10.59 -8.91 -4.88
N VAL A 27 10.38 -8.34 -6.07
CA VAL A 27 10.65 -6.91 -6.34
C VAL A 27 9.78 -6.02 -5.46
N ALA A 28 8.49 -6.33 -5.33
CA ALA A 28 7.60 -5.55 -4.47
C ALA A 28 8.00 -5.63 -3.00
N THR A 29 8.48 -6.77 -2.52
CA THR A 29 8.93 -6.92 -1.13
C THR A 29 10.21 -6.13 -0.86
N ALA A 30 11.15 -6.14 -1.80
CA ALA A 30 12.42 -5.41 -1.68
C ALA A 30 12.22 -3.89 -1.79
N SER A 31 11.30 -3.43 -2.64
CA SER A 31 10.97 -2.03 -2.85
C SER A 31 9.45 -1.86 -3.05
N PRO A 32 8.68 -1.68 -1.96
CA PRO A 32 7.21 -1.59 -2.02
C PRO A 32 6.69 -0.50 -2.97
N PRO A 33 5.96 -0.84 -4.05
CA PRO A 33 5.37 0.15 -4.94
C PRO A 33 4.12 0.83 -4.36
N ASP A 34 3.76 1.99 -4.90
CA ASP A 34 2.51 2.68 -4.59
C ASP A 34 1.27 1.96 -5.16
N LEU A 35 1.45 1.15 -6.21
CA LEU A 35 0.41 0.43 -6.92
C LEU A 35 1.01 -0.78 -7.66
N LEU A 36 0.31 -1.91 -7.65
CA LEU A 36 0.59 -3.04 -8.54
C LEU A 36 -0.42 -3.05 -9.69
N VAL A 37 0.07 -3.16 -10.94
CA VAL A 37 -0.77 -3.41 -12.12
C VAL A 37 -0.49 -4.82 -12.61
N THR A 38 -1.52 -5.67 -12.70
CA THR A 38 -1.35 -7.06 -13.14
C THR A 38 -2.38 -7.47 -14.18
N ASP A 39 -1.97 -8.31 -15.12
CA ASP A 39 -2.90 -9.06 -15.96
C ASP A 39 -3.56 -10.18 -15.16
N LEU A 40 -4.80 -10.56 -15.52
CA LEU A 40 -5.38 -11.82 -15.04
C LEU A 40 -4.68 -13.03 -15.66
N MET A 41 -4.40 -12.94 -16.96
CA MET A 41 -3.82 -14.02 -17.74
C MET A 41 -2.30 -13.92 -17.72
N LEU A 42 -1.71 -14.22 -16.57
CA LEU A 42 -0.25 -14.35 -16.41
C LEU A 42 0.18 -15.83 -16.62
N PRO A 43 1.30 -16.08 -17.32
CA PRO A 43 1.85 -17.43 -17.40
C PRO A 43 2.40 -17.91 -16.04
N ARG A 44 2.18 -19.20 -15.72
CA ARG A 44 2.53 -19.91 -14.46
C ARG A 44 1.76 -19.49 -13.22
N LEU A 45 1.75 -18.21 -12.85
CA LEU A 45 1.02 -17.68 -11.70
C LEU A 45 -0.01 -16.67 -12.18
N GLY A 46 -1.28 -17.07 -12.22
CA GLY A 46 -2.40 -16.19 -12.59
C GLY A 46 -2.46 -14.94 -11.70
N GLY A 47 -2.97 -13.83 -12.26
CA GLY A 47 -3.06 -12.55 -11.55
C GLY A 47 -3.86 -12.67 -10.25
N ASP A 48 -4.87 -13.52 -10.21
CA ASP A 48 -5.65 -13.82 -9.02
C ASP A 48 -4.82 -14.44 -7.88
N ARG A 49 -3.97 -15.41 -8.22
CA ARG A 49 -3.06 -16.03 -7.25
C ARG A 49 -1.96 -15.07 -6.80
N LEU A 50 -1.46 -14.23 -7.71
CA LEU A 50 -0.51 -13.16 -7.36
C LEU A 50 -1.12 -12.21 -6.33
N VAL A 51 -2.34 -11.76 -6.56
CA VAL A 51 -3.04 -10.88 -5.61
C VAL A 51 -3.25 -11.60 -4.27
N ALA A 52 -3.69 -12.85 -4.28
CA ALA A 52 -3.86 -13.62 -3.05
C ALA A 52 -2.54 -13.76 -2.25
N ALA A 53 -1.43 -14.04 -2.93
CA ALA A 53 -0.10 -14.13 -2.31
C ALA A 53 0.37 -12.77 -1.78
N LEU A 54 0.14 -11.68 -2.50
CA LEU A 54 0.50 -10.32 -2.04
C LEU A 54 -0.21 -9.99 -0.72
N ARG A 55 -1.47 -10.39 -0.54
CA ARG A 55 -2.24 -10.14 0.70
C ARG A 55 -1.71 -10.90 1.92
N THR A 56 -0.88 -11.92 1.77
CA THR A 56 -0.29 -12.65 2.90
C THR A 56 1.06 -12.10 3.35
N ILE A 57 1.65 -11.14 2.62
CA ILE A 57 3.01 -10.64 2.88
C ILE A 57 2.93 -9.25 3.54
N PRO A 58 3.20 -9.11 4.86
CA PRO A 58 2.96 -7.88 5.61
C PRO A 58 3.49 -6.56 5.02
N PRO A 59 4.74 -6.47 4.50
CA PRO A 59 5.24 -5.21 3.95
C PRO A 59 4.52 -4.73 2.69
N ILE A 60 3.82 -5.62 1.99
CA ILE A 60 3.16 -5.31 0.71
C ILE A 60 1.66 -5.62 0.68
N ARG A 61 1.12 -6.18 1.77
CA ARG A 61 -0.28 -6.63 1.84
C ARG A 61 -1.30 -5.54 1.61
N ASP A 62 -0.93 -4.28 1.81
CA ASP A 62 -1.83 -3.11 1.73
C ASP A 62 -1.66 -2.32 0.43
N ILE A 63 -0.78 -2.77 -0.48
CA ILE A 63 -0.56 -2.17 -1.78
C ILE A 63 -1.83 -2.30 -2.62
N PRO A 64 -2.38 -1.20 -3.19
CA PRO A 64 -3.54 -1.31 -4.07
C PRO A 64 -3.17 -2.10 -5.33
N VAL A 65 -4.14 -2.86 -5.85
CA VAL A 65 -3.94 -3.62 -7.10
C VAL A 65 -4.97 -3.19 -8.14
N LEU A 66 -4.47 -2.84 -9.33
CA LEU A 66 -5.25 -2.64 -10.55
C LEU A 66 -5.14 -3.88 -11.45
N VAL A 67 -6.26 -4.52 -11.72
CA VAL A 67 -6.29 -5.76 -12.52
C VAL A 67 -6.71 -5.48 -13.96
N LEU A 68 -5.97 -6.01 -14.93
CA LEU A 68 -6.30 -5.93 -16.35
C LEU A 68 -7.02 -7.21 -16.78
N SER A 69 -8.29 -7.10 -17.14
CA SER A 69 -9.20 -8.23 -17.34
C SER A 69 -9.77 -8.29 -18.76
N ALA A 70 -10.06 -9.49 -19.27
CA ALA A 70 -10.87 -9.65 -20.48
C ALA A 70 -12.36 -9.46 -20.17
N LYS A 71 -13.15 -9.10 -21.19
CA LYS A 71 -14.58 -8.78 -21.03
C LYS A 71 -15.39 -9.93 -20.42
N ASP A 72 -15.03 -11.17 -20.72
CA ASP A 72 -15.79 -12.37 -20.39
C ASP A 72 -15.54 -12.91 -18.97
N ASP A 73 -14.61 -12.31 -18.21
CA ASP A 73 -14.21 -12.76 -16.87
C ASP A 73 -15.10 -12.21 -15.73
N ALA A 74 -16.41 -12.08 -15.92
CA ALA A 74 -17.30 -11.41 -14.98
C ALA A 74 -17.28 -12.01 -13.55
N MET A 75 -17.29 -13.34 -13.43
CA MET A 75 -17.22 -14.01 -12.13
C MET A 75 -15.87 -13.82 -11.43
N LEU A 76 -14.77 -13.81 -12.20
CA LEU A 76 -13.43 -13.60 -11.65
C LEU A 76 -13.24 -12.14 -11.20
N ARG A 77 -13.79 -11.18 -11.94
CA ARG A 77 -13.85 -9.75 -11.54
C ARG A 77 -14.58 -9.57 -10.22
N ALA A 78 -15.77 -10.18 -10.07
CA ALA A 78 -16.55 -10.10 -8.85
C ALA A 78 -15.78 -10.64 -7.63
N ARG A 79 -15.08 -11.78 -7.79
CA ARG A 79 -14.25 -12.34 -6.71
C ARG A 79 -13.08 -11.45 -6.34
N LEU A 80 -12.41 -10.83 -7.32
CA LEU A 80 -11.26 -9.98 -7.07
C LEU A 80 -11.65 -8.68 -6.36
N LEU A 81 -12.77 -8.07 -6.76
CA LEU A 81 -13.34 -6.92 -6.05
C LEU A 81 -13.82 -7.26 -4.64
N ALA A 82 -14.38 -8.45 -4.46
CA ALA A 82 -14.92 -8.86 -3.17
C ALA A 82 -13.84 -9.12 -2.11
N GLY A 83 -12.58 -9.35 -2.50
CA GLY A 83 -11.59 -9.86 -1.55
C GLY A 83 -10.21 -9.22 -1.60
N ALA A 84 -9.75 -8.67 -2.73
CA ALA A 84 -8.31 -8.42 -2.82
C ALA A 84 -7.82 -7.39 -3.85
N ALA A 85 -8.59 -6.93 -4.84
CA ALA A 85 -8.20 -5.90 -5.80
C ALA A 85 -8.98 -4.61 -5.57
N GLN A 86 -8.34 -3.46 -5.80
CA GLN A 86 -8.96 -2.14 -5.60
C GLN A 86 -9.76 -1.68 -6.82
N ASP A 87 -9.32 -2.01 -8.03
CA ASP A 87 -10.03 -1.68 -9.27
C ASP A 87 -9.63 -2.66 -10.40
N TYR A 88 -10.34 -2.60 -11.53
CA TYR A 88 -10.02 -3.33 -12.74
C TYR A 88 -10.21 -2.48 -14.01
N VAL A 89 -9.52 -2.86 -15.08
CA VAL A 89 -9.69 -2.30 -16.42
C VAL A 89 -10.00 -3.42 -17.40
N THR A 90 -11.11 -3.29 -18.13
CA THR A 90 -11.48 -4.25 -19.17
C THR A 90 -10.73 -3.94 -20.46
N LYS A 91 -10.17 -4.97 -21.08
CA LYS A 91 -9.51 -4.88 -22.38
C LYS A 91 -10.53 -4.88 -23.53
N PRO A 92 -10.29 -4.14 -24.63
CA PRO A 92 -9.23 -3.15 -24.80
C PRO A 92 -9.53 -1.84 -24.04
N PHE A 93 -8.48 -1.16 -23.57
CA PHE A 93 -8.57 0.12 -22.87
C PHE A 93 -7.62 1.15 -23.48
N SER A 94 -7.90 2.43 -23.24
CA SER A 94 -7.04 3.53 -23.71
C SER A 94 -5.92 3.85 -22.71
N ALA A 95 -4.83 4.46 -23.19
CA ALA A 95 -3.77 4.95 -22.31
C ALA A 95 -4.28 6.02 -21.33
N GLN A 96 -5.23 6.84 -21.77
CA GLN A 96 -5.88 7.85 -20.92
C GLN A 96 -6.68 7.20 -19.78
N GLU A 97 -7.46 6.15 -20.08
CA GLU A 97 -8.20 5.41 -19.06
C GLU A 97 -7.26 4.74 -18.05
N LEU A 98 -6.22 4.07 -18.53
CA LEU A 98 -5.23 3.42 -17.68
C LEU A 98 -4.58 4.44 -16.73
N ARG A 99 -4.09 5.56 -17.27
CA ARG A 99 -3.47 6.63 -16.46
C ARG A 99 -4.43 7.21 -15.43
N ALA A 100 -5.69 7.48 -15.81
CA ALA A 100 -6.67 8.04 -14.89
C ALA A 100 -6.91 7.11 -13.68
N ARG A 101 -7.06 5.80 -13.92
CA ARG A 101 -7.25 4.82 -12.85
C ARG A 101 -6.02 4.67 -11.97
N VAL A 102 -4.84 4.55 -12.58
CA VAL A 102 -3.57 4.48 -11.83
C VAL A 102 -3.40 5.71 -10.95
N ARG A 103 -3.62 6.92 -11.50
CA ARG A 103 -3.50 8.17 -10.75
C ARG A 103 -4.45 8.23 -9.56
N ASN A 104 -5.71 7.82 -9.75
CA ASN A 104 -6.69 7.80 -8.67
C ASN A 104 -6.26 6.86 -7.53
N LEU A 105 -5.82 5.64 -7.85
CA LEU A 105 -5.39 4.67 -6.85
C LEU A 105 -4.14 5.11 -6.10
N VAL A 106 -3.13 5.64 -6.81
CA VAL A 106 -1.90 6.16 -6.21
C VAL A 106 -2.20 7.35 -5.29
N THR A 107 -3.08 8.26 -5.72
CA THR A 107 -3.49 9.42 -4.91
C THR A 107 -4.17 8.97 -3.62
N MET A 108 -5.10 8.03 -3.70
CA MET A 108 -5.79 7.48 -2.52
C MET A 108 -4.83 6.76 -1.57
N LYS A 109 -3.88 5.99 -2.12
CA LYS A 109 -2.85 5.32 -1.32
C LYS A 109 -1.98 6.32 -0.57
N ARG A 110 -1.49 7.36 -1.26
CA ARG A 110 -0.66 8.40 -0.64
C ARG A 110 -1.40 9.14 0.46
N ALA A 111 -2.64 9.56 0.21
CA ALA A 111 -3.47 10.22 1.21
C ALA A 111 -3.68 9.34 2.46
N ARG A 112 -3.90 8.03 2.28
CA ARG A 112 -4.01 7.07 3.39
C ARG A 112 -2.68 6.95 4.16
N ASP A 113 -1.56 6.82 3.46
CA ASP A 113 -0.24 6.69 4.08
C ASP A 113 0.16 7.97 4.83
N ASP A 114 -0.17 9.15 4.29
CA ASP A 114 0.01 10.46 4.95
C ASP A 114 -0.78 10.52 6.26
N LEU A 115 -2.07 10.18 6.21
CA LEU A 115 -2.94 10.16 7.39
C LEU A 115 -2.45 9.15 8.44
N GLN A 116 -2.03 7.95 8.03
CA GLN A 116 -1.49 6.95 8.95
C GLN A 116 -0.22 7.44 9.63
N ARG A 117 0.68 8.10 8.90
CA ARG A 117 1.89 8.71 9.48
C ARG A 117 1.55 9.77 10.52
N GLU A 118 0.58 10.62 10.23
CA GLU A 118 0.16 11.69 11.15
C GLU A 118 -0.52 11.14 12.42
N LEU A 119 -1.38 10.13 12.29
CA LEU A 119 -1.98 9.48 13.46
C LEU A 119 -0.93 8.79 14.34
N LEU A 120 0.08 8.16 13.73
CA LEU A 120 1.16 7.53 14.46
C LEU A 120 2.06 8.55 15.18
N SER A 121 2.33 9.72 14.56
CA SER A 121 3.11 10.77 15.22
C SER A 121 2.36 11.32 16.42
N GLN A 122 1.06 11.65 16.26
CA GLN A 122 0.23 12.14 17.37
C GLN A 122 0.15 11.15 18.53
N SER A 123 0.03 9.84 18.23
CA SER A 123 0.01 8.81 19.27
C SER A 123 1.34 8.72 20.02
N ASN A 124 2.47 8.90 19.35
CA ASN A 124 3.79 8.90 19.98
C ASN A 124 3.99 10.13 20.85
N ASP A 125 3.58 11.31 20.37
CA ASP A 125 3.68 12.57 21.11
C ASP A 125 2.88 12.50 22.43
N LEU A 126 1.66 11.96 22.38
CA LEU A 126 0.82 11.78 23.56
C LEU A 126 1.44 10.82 24.58
N ALA A 127 2.04 9.73 24.11
CA ALA A 127 2.74 8.77 24.97
C ALA A 127 3.95 9.42 25.65
N GLU A 128 4.68 10.29 24.95
CA GLU A 128 5.79 11.04 25.50
C GLU A 128 5.37 12.07 26.55
N LEU A 129 4.34 12.86 26.27
CA LEU A 129 3.76 13.80 27.24
C LEU A 129 3.32 13.09 28.52
N THR A 130 2.68 11.93 28.37
CA THR A 130 2.22 11.13 29.51
C THR A 130 3.40 10.63 30.35
N ARG A 131 4.49 10.15 29.72
CA ARG A 131 5.73 9.76 30.41
C ARG A 131 6.32 10.94 31.17
N ASN A 132 6.46 12.09 30.52
CA ASN A 132 7.02 13.29 31.13
C ASN A 132 6.20 13.75 32.34
N LEU A 133 4.86 13.71 32.27
CA LEU A 133 4.00 14.07 33.41
C LEU A 133 4.17 13.13 34.61
N ILE A 134 4.30 11.82 34.37
CA ILE A 134 4.53 10.83 35.43
C ILE A 134 5.88 11.08 36.12
N ASP A 135 6.92 11.32 35.33
CA ASP A 135 8.27 11.52 35.85
C ASP A 135 8.40 12.84 36.61
N ASN A 136 7.83 13.92 36.07
CA ASN A 136 7.87 15.23 36.72
C ASN A 136 7.07 15.21 38.04
N ARG A 137 5.93 14.51 38.07
CA ARG A 137 5.15 14.30 39.30
C ARG A 137 5.96 13.54 40.35
N ARG A 138 6.69 12.49 39.97
CA ARG A 138 7.57 11.74 40.89
C ARG A 138 8.72 12.60 41.43
N ALA A 139 9.33 13.42 40.59
CA ALA A 139 10.41 14.32 40.99
C ALA A 139 9.93 15.37 42.01
N LEU A 140 8.74 15.94 41.81
CA LEU A 140 8.11 16.87 42.75
C LEU A 140 7.82 16.20 44.11
N GLN A 141 7.27 14.99 44.11
CA GLN A 141 7.01 14.24 45.35
C GLN A 141 8.29 13.88 46.12
N ALA A 142 9.39 13.59 45.42
CA ALA A 142 10.70 13.32 46.05
C ALA A 142 11.34 14.59 46.66
N SER A 143 11.05 15.75 46.08
CA SER A 143 11.52 17.06 46.56
C SER A 143 10.86 17.49 47.87
N GLU A 144 9.56 17.22 48.05
CA GLU A 144 8.80 17.62 49.24
C GLU A 144 9.18 16.89 50.54
N HIS A 145 9.93 15.78 50.45
CA HIS A 145 10.36 14.99 51.61
C HIS A 145 11.83 15.22 52.05
N ARG A 146 12.57 16.13 51.40
CA ARG A 146 13.93 16.52 51.86
C ARG A 146 13.84 17.61 52.93
N TRP A 147 13.67 17.20 54.18
CA TRP A 147 13.78 18.08 55.35
C TRP A 147 15.24 18.13 55.83
N TRP A 148 15.75 19.34 56.10
CA TRP A 148 17.02 19.54 56.81
C TRP A 148 16.78 19.38 58.31
N ALA A 149 17.63 18.58 58.98
CA ALA A 149 17.73 18.56 60.44
C ALA A 149 18.94 19.42 60.84
N ILE A 150 18.72 20.38 61.74
CA ILE A 150 19.76 21.21 62.38
C ILE A 150 20.12 20.56 63.72
#